data_AF-A0A2K9E5L3-F1
#
_entry.id   AF-A0A2K9E5L3-F1
#
_cell.length_a   1.000
_cell.length_b   1.000
_cell.length_c   1.000
_cell.angle_alpha   90.00
_cell.angle_beta   90.00
_cell.angle_gamma   90.00
#
_symmetry.space_group_name_H-M   'P 1'
#
loop_
_entity.id
_entity.type
_entity.pdbx_description
1 polymer ?
#
loop_
_entity_poly.entity_id
_entity_poly.type
_entity_poly.pdbx_seq_one_letter_code
_entity_poly.pdbx_strand_id
1 'polypeptide(L)'
;MNEKIKELKMCYKKLFGEGIYSKCYIEVTDRDEIVLSANKEGLLLLVEEIITLCENEQLGSHYHLDGAGMANKCDKPLVIQLIKAPWQND
;
A
#
# COMPACT_ATOMS: atom_id res chain seq x y z
N MET A 1 -17.58 -0.19 -7.68
CA MET A 1 -16.25 -0.26 -7.03
C MET A 1 -15.15 -0.08 -8.06
N ASN A 2 -15.15 -0.89 -9.12
CA ASN A 2 -14.14 -0.86 -10.19
C ASN A 2 -13.97 0.47 -10.95
N GLU A 3 -15.01 1.28 -11.15
CA GLU A 3 -14.84 2.59 -11.83
C GLU A 3 -14.05 3.60 -10.99
N LYS A 4 -14.34 3.72 -9.69
CA LYS A 4 -13.62 4.62 -8.77
C LYS A 4 -12.15 4.23 -8.62
N ILE A 5 -11.87 2.92 -8.58
CA ILE A 5 -10.50 2.39 -8.49
C ILE A 5 -9.73 2.73 -9.78
N LYS A 6 -10.35 2.58 -10.96
CA LYS A 6 -9.76 3.00 -12.23
C LYS A 6 -9.49 4.50 -12.28
N GLU A 7 -10.41 5.33 -11.80
CA GLU A 7 -10.22 6.79 -11.71
C GLU A 7 -9.02 7.14 -10.82
N LEU A 8 -8.91 6.52 -9.63
CA LEU A 8 -7.79 6.73 -8.73
C LEU A 8 -6.45 6.33 -9.38
N LYS A 9 -6.40 5.19 -10.08
CA LYS A 9 -5.21 4.74 -10.81
C LYS A 9 -4.83 5.67 -11.96
N MET A 10 -5.81 6.19 -12.68
CA MET A 10 -5.57 7.19 -13.74
C MET A 10 -5.06 8.51 -13.16
N CYS A 11 -5.61 8.98 -12.06
CA CYS A 11 -5.13 10.17 -11.34
C CYS A 11 -3.69 9.97 -10.87
N TYR A 12 -3.38 8.81 -10.30
CA TYR A 12 -2.03 8.45 -9.86
C TYR A 12 -1.03 8.48 -11.02
N LYS A 13 -1.31 7.78 -12.12
CA LYS A 13 -0.46 7.77 -13.33
C LYS A 13 -0.27 9.15 -13.96
N LYS A 14 -1.27 10.03 -13.88
CA LYS A 14 -1.17 11.41 -14.39
C LYS A 14 -0.30 12.29 -13.51
N LEU A 15 -0.38 12.12 -12.20
CA LEU A 15 0.33 12.95 -11.24
C LEU A 15 1.80 12.56 -11.12
N PHE A 16 2.15 11.29 -11.41
CA PHE A 16 3.48 10.77 -11.14
C PHE A 16 3.94 9.85 -12.28
N GLY A 17 5.07 10.20 -12.92
CA GLY A 17 5.69 9.42 -14.01
C GLY A 17 6.46 8.18 -13.51
N GLU A 18 6.97 7.35 -14.43
CA GLU A 18 7.53 6.00 -14.17
C GLU A 18 8.81 5.92 -13.29
N GLY A 19 9.21 7.00 -12.59
CA GLY A 19 10.47 7.09 -11.83
C GLY A 19 10.35 7.19 -10.30
N ILE A 20 9.15 7.15 -9.74
CA ILE A 20 8.85 7.44 -8.31
C ILE A 20 9.60 6.49 -7.36
N TYR A 21 9.73 5.22 -7.74
CA TYR A 21 10.28 4.16 -6.91
C TYR A 21 11.75 4.38 -6.53
N SER A 22 12.52 5.08 -7.38
CA SER A 22 13.97 5.28 -7.19
C SER A 22 14.33 6.19 -6.01
N LYS A 23 13.37 6.96 -5.49
CA LYS A 23 13.55 7.87 -4.35
C LYS A 23 12.63 7.55 -3.19
N CYS A 24 11.96 6.40 -3.21
CA CYS A 24 11.06 5.99 -2.16
C CYS A 24 11.79 5.87 -0.81
N TYR A 25 11.22 6.48 0.22
CA TYR A 25 11.58 6.23 1.61
C TYR A 25 10.33 5.83 2.39
N ILE A 26 10.35 4.63 2.98
CA ILE A 26 9.34 4.15 3.93
C ILE A 26 10.06 3.53 5.13
N GLU A 27 9.69 3.96 6.33
CA GLU A 27 10.13 3.40 7.60
C GLU A 27 8.91 3.02 8.43
N VAL A 28 8.95 1.81 9.00
CA VAL A 28 7.92 1.28 9.88
C VAL A 28 8.56 0.93 11.21
N THR A 29 8.12 1.60 12.26
CA THR A 29 8.61 1.35 13.62
C THR A 29 7.46 0.94 14.53
N ASP A 30 7.74 -0.03 15.39
CA ASP A 30 6.77 -0.55 16.37
C ASP A 30 7.17 -0.10 17.79
N ARG A 31 6.41 0.84 18.35
CA ARG A 31 6.59 1.39 19.71
C ARG A 31 5.30 1.22 20.51
N ASP A 32 4.86 2.24 21.25
CA ASP A 32 3.51 2.26 21.83
C ASP A 32 2.41 2.32 20.73
N GLU A 33 2.81 2.64 19.50
CA GLU A 33 1.99 2.64 18.30
C GLU A 33 2.81 2.20 17.07
N ILE A 34 2.13 1.76 16.01
CA ILE A 34 2.76 1.47 14.71
C ILE A 34 2.85 2.78 13.93
N VAL A 35 4.08 3.26 13.71
CA VAL A 35 4.33 4.49 12.95
C VAL A 35 4.86 4.12 11.56
N LEU A 36 4.13 4.53 10.52
CA LEU A 36 4.61 4.50 9.14
C LEU A 36 5.05 5.91 8.74
N SER A 37 6.36 6.09 8.58
CA SER A 37 6.97 7.33 8.11
C SER A 37 7.38 7.19 6.66
N ALA A 38 6.99 8.12 5.80
CA ALA A 38 7.37 8.07 4.39
C ALA A 38 7.57 9.46 3.80
N ASN A 39 8.46 9.55 2.80
CA ASN A 39 8.51 10.74 1.95
C ASN A 39 7.33 10.74 0.96
N LYS A 40 7.18 11.82 0.18
CA LYS A 40 6.08 11.96 -0.79
C LYS A 40 6.00 10.73 -1.71
N GLU A 41 7.12 10.30 -2.26
CA GLU A 41 7.23 9.16 -3.14
C GLU A 41 6.81 7.84 -2.46
N GLY A 42 7.20 7.62 -1.21
CA GLY A 42 6.82 6.43 -0.44
C GLY A 42 5.35 6.39 -0.05
N LEU A 43 4.74 7.53 0.28
CA LEU A 43 3.29 7.60 0.51
C LEU A 43 2.50 7.26 -0.75
N LEU A 44 3.00 7.71 -1.91
CA LEU A 44 2.37 7.43 -3.20
C LEU A 44 2.46 5.95 -3.56
N LEU A 45 3.62 5.35 -3.34
CA LEU A 45 3.82 3.92 -3.51
C LEU A 45 2.84 3.09 -2.67
N LEU A 46 2.70 3.45 -1.40
CA LEU A 46 1.75 2.80 -0.49
C LEU A 46 0.31 2.85 -1.02
N VAL A 47 -0.11 4.00 -1.55
CA VAL A 47 -1.44 4.18 -2.15
C VAL A 47 -1.63 3.29 -3.38
N GLU A 48 -0.62 3.18 -4.25
CA GLU A 48 -0.68 2.32 -5.44
C GLU A 48 -0.86 0.84 -5.08
N GLU A 49 -0.16 0.35 -4.06
CA GLU A 49 -0.31 -1.04 -3.61
C GLU A 49 -1.68 -1.29 -2.97
N ILE A 50 -2.21 -0.32 -2.21
CA ILE A 50 -3.57 -0.41 -1.65
C ILE A 50 -4.60 -0.48 -2.78
N ILE A 51 -4.47 0.36 -3.81
CA ILE A 51 -5.34 0.34 -4.99
C ILE A 51 -5.26 -1.02 -5.69
N THR A 52 -4.04 -1.53 -5.89
CA THR A 52 -3.82 -2.84 -6.54
C THR A 52 -4.42 -3.99 -5.74
N LEU A 53 -4.30 -3.94 -4.40
CA LEU A 53 -4.92 -4.92 -3.52
C LEU A 53 -6.46 -4.89 -3.62
N CYS A 54 -7.04 -3.69 -3.73
CA CYS A 54 -8.48 -3.54 -3.94
C CYS A 54 -8.93 -4.03 -5.33
N GLU A 55 -8.11 -3.87 -6.38
CA GLU A 55 -8.43 -4.38 -7.73
C GLU A 55 -8.50 -5.90 -7.80
N ASN A 56 -7.66 -6.60 -7.02
CA ASN A 56 -7.61 -8.05 -7.08
C ASN A 56 -8.85 -8.73 -6.44
N GLU A 57 -9.63 -8.02 -5.61
CA GLU A 57 -10.88 -8.42 -4.91
C GLU A 57 -10.89 -9.81 -4.21
N GLN A 58 -9.81 -10.58 -4.28
CA GLN A 58 -9.69 -11.92 -3.73
C GLN A 58 -9.36 -11.84 -2.24
N LEU A 59 -10.33 -12.19 -1.41
CA LEU A 59 -10.18 -12.25 0.05
C LEU A 59 -8.98 -13.13 0.44
N GLY A 60 -8.18 -12.64 1.39
CA GLY A 60 -6.94 -13.31 1.81
C GLY A 60 -5.70 -12.88 1.04
N SER A 61 -5.85 -12.16 -0.09
CA SER A 61 -4.74 -11.50 -0.78
C SER A 61 -4.06 -10.52 0.16
N HIS A 62 -2.72 -10.52 0.14
CA HIS A 62 -1.90 -9.67 0.98
C HIS A 62 -0.60 -9.29 0.26
N TYR A 63 -0.02 -8.18 0.69
CA TYR A 63 1.24 -7.66 0.16
C TYR A 63 2.22 -7.39 1.29
N HIS A 64 3.45 -7.89 1.15
CA HIS A 64 4.56 -7.68 2.10
C HIS A 64 5.38 -6.47 1.65
N LEU A 65 5.30 -5.37 2.38
CA LEU A 65 6.00 -4.12 2.00
C LEU A 65 7.51 -4.20 2.22
N ASP A 66 7.93 -4.95 3.23
CA ASP A 66 9.32 -5.26 3.52
C ASP A 66 9.89 -6.25 2.48
N GLY A 67 9.12 -7.30 2.13
CA GLY A 67 9.54 -8.32 1.17
C GLY A 67 9.66 -7.81 -0.27
N ALA A 68 8.87 -6.81 -0.66
CA ALA A 68 8.93 -6.19 -1.98
C ALA A 68 9.98 -5.07 -2.10
N GLY A 69 10.79 -4.83 -1.07
CA GLY A 69 11.81 -3.78 -1.05
C GLY A 69 11.23 -2.36 -1.00
N MET A 70 9.97 -2.21 -0.58
CA MET A 70 9.32 -0.91 -0.45
C MET A 70 9.67 -0.19 0.84
N ALA A 71 9.91 -0.94 1.91
CA ALA A 71 10.36 -0.42 3.19
C ALA A 71 11.89 -0.39 3.27
N ASN A 72 12.44 0.76 3.60
CA ASN A 72 13.87 0.94 3.86
C ASN A 72 14.25 0.47 5.27
N LYS A 73 13.29 0.52 6.20
CA LYS A 73 13.44 0.04 7.56
C LYS A 73 12.10 -0.46 8.09
N CYS A 74 12.11 -1.63 8.72
CA CYS A 74 10.90 -2.27 9.24
C CYS A 74 11.27 -3.08 10.49
N ASP A 75 10.78 -2.70 11.67
CA ASP A 75 11.09 -3.43 12.91
C ASP A 75 10.47 -4.84 12.95
N LYS A 76 9.33 -5.00 12.28
CA LYS A 76 8.58 -6.26 12.08
C LYS A 76 7.98 -6.28 10.68
N PRO A 77 7.63 -7.45 10.11
CA PRO A 77 7.00 -7.52 8.80
C PRO A 77 5.75 -6.65 8.70
N LEU A 78 5.69 -5.76 7.71
CA LEU A 78 4.51 -4.95 7.42
C LEU A 78 3.72 -5.58 6.28
N VAL A 79 2.51 -6.04 6.59
CA VAL A 79 1.61 -6.70 5.64
C VAL A 79 0.31 -5.92 5.53
N ILE A 80 -0.12 -5.63 4.30
CA ILE A 80 -1.46 -5.11 4.01
C ILE A 80 -2.29 -6.26 3.44
N GLN A 81 -3.45 -6.53 4.02
CA GLN A 81 -4.31 -7.65 3.63
C GLN A 81 -5.75 -7.19 3.41
N LEU A 82 -6.38 -7.74 2.37
CA LEU A 82 -7.81 -7.61 2.17
C LEU A 82 -8.53 -8.73 2.92
N ILE A 83 -9.27 -8.35 3.96
CA ILE A 83 -10.04 -9.28 4.80
C ILE A 83 -11.54 -8.99 4.67
N LYS A 84 -12.36 -10.01 4.97
CA LYS A 84 -13.80 -9.81 5.13
C LYS A 84 -14.04 -9.12 6.48
N ALA A 85 -14.90 -8.11 6.50
CA ALA A 85 -15.25 -7.46 7.75
C ALA A 85 -16.01 -8.45 8.67
N PRO A 86 -15.74 -8.49 9.99
CA PRO A 86 -16.40 -9.43 10.91
C PRO A 86 -17.93 -9.34 10.96
N TRP A 87 -18.49 -8.20 10.58
CA TRP A 87 -19.94 -7.94 10.56
C TRP A 87 -20.58 -8.19 9.17
N GLN A 88 -19.80 -8.48 8.15
CA GLN A 88 -20.30 -8.98 6.86
C GLN A 88 -20.42 -10.50 6.95
N ASN A 89 -21.41 -10.99 7.69
CA ASN A 89 -21.80 -12.40 7.61
C ASN A 89 -22.48 -12.63 6.24
N ASP A 90 -22.18 -13.75 5.59
CA ASP A 90 -22.89 -14.16 4.36
C ASP A 90 -24.38 -14.38 4.63
#